data_AF-A0A1Q5L1H2-F1
#
_entry.id   AF-A0A1Q5L1H2-F1
#
_cell.length_a   1.000
_cell.length_b   1.000
_cell.length_c   1.000
_cell.angle_alpha   90.00
_cell.angle_beta   90.00
_cell.angle_gamma   90.00
#
_symmetry.space_group_name_H-M   'P 1'
#
loop_
_entity.id
_entity.type
_entity.pdbx_description
1 polymer ?
#
loop_
_entity_poly.entity_id
_entity_poly.type
_entity_poly.pdbx_seq_one_letter_code
_entity_poly.pdbx_strand_id
1 'polypeptide(L)'
;MAGTNGKQKTARSMVLSLGVTLLAGGVMYLFVPHDDSEPQIKAVDYRVELITARRAAPYPVAAPEGLSDDWKATSVRYKGVDNDTWHLGFHAPDGEYVQVKQSMEKRSRFIDDATQGAHETKATEKIDGRTWTRYTGGRYDALVLAADDEDTKGATTVVAGTGSFKQLSEMAAALKLA
;
A
#
# COMPACT_ATOMS: atom_id res chain seq x y z
N MET A 1 38.16 35.81 54.43
CA MET A 1 38.03 35.71 52.96
C MET A 1 38.03 34.25 52.55
N ALA A 2 36.94 33.73 51.96
CA ALA A 2 36.95 32.50 51.16
C ALA A 2 35.69 32.46 50.28
N GLY A 3 35.89 32.62 48.97
CA GLY A 3 34.85 32.87 47.97
C GLY A 3 34.12 31.62 47.46
N THR A 4 32.85 31.82 47.15
CA THR A 4 31.85 30.87 46.65
C THR A 4 32.11 30.44 45.19
N ASN A 5 33.12 29.60 44.95
CA ASN A 5 33.53 29.18 43.59
C ASN A 5 32.92 27.86 43.07
N GLY A 6 31.99 27.22 43.80
CA GLY A 6 31.43 25.91 43.41
C GLY A 6 30.35 25.97 42.32
N LYS A 7 29.39 26.91 42.43
CA LYS A 7 28.19 26.95 41.57
C LYS A 7 28.48 27.34 40.12
N GLN A 8 29.46 28.23 39.89
CA GLN A 8 29.85 28.66 38.55
C GLN A 8 30.56 27.55 37.75
N LYS A 9 31.28 26.64 38.41
CA LYS A 9 31.92 25.50 37.74
C LYS A 9 30.86 24.53 37.21
N THR A 10 29.85 24.21 38.00
CA THR A 10 28.76 23.31 37.59
C THR A 10 27.94 23.89 36.44
N ALA A 11 27.57 25.17 36.48
CA ALA A 11 26.83 25.83 35.41
C ALA A 11 27.65 25.90 34.10
N ARG A 12 28.96 26.21 34.20
CA ARG A 12 29.87 26.18 33.03
C ARG A 12 29.98 24.77 32.44
N SER A 13 30.10 23.74 33.26
CA SER A 13 30.14 22.35 32.81
C SER A 13 28.84 21.91 32.14
N MET A 14 27.68 22.34 32.64
CA MET A 14 26.37 22.06 32.03
C MET A 14 26.20 22.74 30.67
N VAL A 15 26.65 24.00 30.55
CA VAL A 15 26.61 24.72 29.27
C VAL A 15 27.57 24.10 28.26
N LEU A 16 28.76 23.67 28.71
CA LEU A 16 29.72 22.97 27.86
C LEU A 16 29.18 21.61 27.39
N SER A 17 28.54 20.83 28.28
CA SER A 17 27.94 19.55 27.89
C SER A 17 26.78 19.74 26.91
N LEU A 18 25.94 20.75 27.12
CA LEU A 18 24.86 21.09 26.20
C LEU A 18 25.41 21.48 24.82
N GLY A 19 26.47 22.30 24.79
CA GLY A 19 27.16 22.67 23.56
C GLY A 19 27.70 21.45 22.81
N VAL A 20 28.36 20.52 23.51
CA VAL A 20 28.89 19.29 22.92
C VAL A 20 27.76 18.40 22.36
N THR A 21 26.65 18.26 23.09
CA THR A 21 25.50 17.47 22.61
C THR A 21 24.83 18.10 21.39
N LEU A 22 24.65 19.42 21.37
CA LEU A 22 24.09 20.12 20.20
C LEU A 22 25.02 20.05 19.00
N LEU A 23 26.34 20.13 19.21
CA LEU A 23 27.33 20.04 18.15
C LEU A 23 27.36 18.62 17.56
N ALA A 24 27.31 17.59 18.41
CA ALA A 24 27.17 16.20 17.98
C ALA A 24 25.86 15.96 17.20
N GLY A 25 24.74 16.50 17.69
CA GLY A 25 23.44 16.44 17.01
C GLY A 25 23.45 17.18 15.68
N GLY A 26 24.09 18.36 15.61
CA GLY A 26 24.24 19.13 14.38
C GLY A 26 25.13 18.43 13.35
N VAL A 27 26.21 17.78 13.78
CA VAL A 27 27.04 16.95 12.90
C VAL A 27 26.24 15.77 12.38
N MET A 28 25.52 15.03 13.24
CA MET A 28 24.62 13.96 12.78
C MET A 28 23.58 14.49 11.77
N TYR A 29 22.97 15.64 12.05
CA TYR A 29 22.01 16.28 11.15
C TYR A 29 22.61 16.60 9.78
N LEU A 30 23.83 17.12 9.72
CA LEU A 30 24.54 17.41 8.45
C LEU A 30 24.86 16.15 7.64
N PHE A 31 25.04 15.00 8.31
CA PHE A 31 25.31 13.72 7.66
C PHE A 31 24.05 12.91 7.33
N VAL A 32 22.89 13.26 7.89
CA VAL A 32 21.60 12.71 7.47
C VAL A 32 21.20 13.43 6.17
N PRO A 33 21.05 12.72 5.04
CA PRO A 33 20.56 13.33 3.82
C PRO A 33 19.16 13.90 4.08
N HIS A 34 19.04 15.23 4.06
CA HIS A 34 17.77 15.94 4.09
C HIS A 34 17.33 16.17 2.65
N ASP A 35 16.94 15.08 1.98
CA ASP A 35 16.20 15.22 0.73
C ASP A 35 14.77 15.64 1.09
N ASP A 36 14.49 16.94 1.05
CA ASP A 36 13.14 17.54 1.05
C ASP A 36 12.40 17.30 -0.28
N SER A 37 12.96 16.46 -1.16
CA SER A 37 12.29 16.03 -2.38
C SER A 37 11.32 14.91 -2.00
N GLU A 38 10.03 15.08 -2.31
CA GLU A 38 9.05 13.99 -2.25
C GLU A 38 9.71 12.73 -2.81
N PRO A 39 9.81 11.64 -2.02
CA PRO A 39 10.53 10.46 -2.46
C PRO A 39 9.91 10.05 -3.79
N GLN A 40 10.66 10.16 -4.88
CA GLN A 40 10.20 9.69 -6.18
C GLN A 40 9.92 8.21 -6.00
N ILE A 41 8.63 7.86 -5.85
CA ILE A 41 8.19 6.50 -5.63
C ILE A 41 8.67 5.74 -6.86
N LYS A 42 9.75 4.97 -6.69
CA LYS A 42 10.34 4.20 -7.77
C LYS A 42 9.33 3.14 -8.15
N ALA A 43 8.62 3.39 -9.25
CA ALA A 43 7.64 2.45 -9.77
C ALA A 43 8.33 1.10 -9.99
N VAL A 44 7.79 0.07 -9.36
CA VAL A 44 8.24 -1.31 -9.57
C VAL A 44 7.68 -1.78 -10.90
N ASP A 45 8.54 -2.27 -11.80
CA ASP A 45 8.08 -2.96 -13.00
C ASP A 45 7.54 -4.33 -12.59
N TYR A 46 6.23 -4.53 -12.71
CA TYR A 46 5.54 -5.76 -12.32
C TYR A 46 5.30 -6.72 -13.49
N ARG A 47 5.80 -6.41 -14.69
CA ARG A 47 5.48 -7.19 -15.91
C ARG A 47 6.00 -8.62 -15.84
N VAL A 48 7.21 -8.82 -15.31
CA VAL A 48 7.83 -10.16 -15.22
C VAL A 48 7.05 -11.04 -14.25
N GLU A 49 6.72 -10.49 -13.08
CA GLU A 49 5.93 -11.15 -12.05
C GLU A 49 4.51 -11.43 -12.55
N LEU A 50 3.88 -10.50 -13.27
CA LEU A 50 2.56 -10.70 -13.88
C LEU A 50 2.57 -11.85 -14.90
N ILE A 51 3.54 -11.89 -15.81
CA ILE A 51 3.67 -12.98 -16.78
C ILE A 51 3.86 -14.32 -16.06
N THR A 52 4.64 -14.32 -14.99
CA THR A 52 4.90 -15.52 -14.19
C THR A 52 3.64 -15.97 -13.45
N ALA A 53 2.92 -15.04 -12.82
CA ALA A 53 1.66 -15.29 -12.13
C ALA A 53 0.59 -15.82 -13.08
N ARG A 54 0.41 -15.21 -14.26
CA ARG A 54 -0.56 -15.65 -15.29
C ARG A 54 -0.31 -17.08 -15.78
N ARG A 55 0.93 -17.55 -15.75
CA ARG A 55 1.28 -18.92 -16.13
C ARG A 55 1.09 -19.93 -15.00
N ALA A 56 1.22 -19.48 -13.75
CA ALA A 56 1.19 -20.34 -12.58
C ALA A 56 -0.20 -20.41 -11.93
N ALA A 57 -0.98 -19.33 -11.98
CA ALA A 57 -2.27 -19.23 -11.34
C ALA A 57 -3.34 -20.07 -12.06
N PRO A 58 -4.23 -20.74 -11.32
CA PRO A 58 -5.37 -21.45 -11.88
C PRO A 58 -6.53 -20.52 -12.31
N TYR A 59 -6.36 -19.20 -12.21
CA TYR A 59 -7.36 -18.19 -12.51
C TYR A 59 -6.76 -17.02 -13.33
N PRO A 60 -7.59 -16.22 -14.01
CA PRO A 60 -7.14 -15.06 -14.77
C PRO A 60 -6.58 -13.96 -13.84
N VAL A 61 -5.29 -13.67 -13.96
CA VAL A 61 -4.62 -12.70 -13.07
C VAL A 61 -4.92 -11.29 -13.54
N ALA A 62 -5.55 -10.52 -12.65
CA ALA A 62 -5.94 -9.13 -12.87
C ALA A 62 -4.75 -8.19 -12.72
N ALA A 63 -4.52 -7.39 -13.76
CA ALA A 63 -3.61 -6.26 -13.69
C ALA A 63 -4.23 -5.06 -14.42
N PRO A 64 -3.96 -3.83 -13.97
CA PRO A 64 -4.48 -2.65 -14.65
C PRO A 64 -3.76 -2.43 -15.98
N GLU A 65 -4.53 -2.00 -16.98
CA GLU A 65 -4.06 -1.52 -18.27
C GLU A 65 -4.69 -0.16 -18.58
N GLY A 66 -3.90 0.79 -19.09
CA GLY A 66 -4.40 2.12 -19.46
C GLY A 66 -4.60 3.11 -18.31
N LEU A 67 -4.08 2.83 -17.12
CA LEU A 67 -3.95 3.85 -16.07
C LEU A 67 -2.95 4.94 -16.48
N SER A 68 -3.13 6.17 -15.98
CA SER A 68 -2.17 7.24 -16.20
C SER A 68 -0.82 6.93 -15.55
N ASP A 69 0.24 7.58 -16.04
CA ASP A 69 1.60 7.42 -15.49
C ASP A 69 1.71 7.88 -14.03
N ASP A 70 0.75 8.63 -13.51
CA ASP A 70 0.71 9.08 -12.11
C ASP A 70 0.42 7.93 -11.13
N TRP A 71 -0.18 6.83 -11.61
CA TRP A 71 -0.35 5.62 -10.82
C TRP A 71 0.97 4.87 -10.73
N LYS A 72 1.57 4.81 -9.54
CA LYS A 72 2.88 4.18 -9.33
C LYS A 72 2.72 2.82 -8.67
N ALA A 73 3.12 1.75 -9.36
CA ALA A 73 3.18 0.42 -8.75
C ALA A 73 4.26 0.39 -7.66
N THR A 74 3.89 -0.05 -6.45
CA THR A 74 4.76 -0.04 -5.26
C THR A 74 5.16 -1.42 -4.81
N SER A 75 4.33 -2.42 -5.10
CA SER A 75 4.57 -3.79 -4.68
C SER A 75 3.91 -4.76 -5.64
N VAL A 76 4.60 -5.86 -5.92
CA VAL A 76 4.06 -6.98 -6.69
C VAL A 76 4.49 -8.27 -6.00
N ARG A 77 3.55 -9.21 -5.87
CA ARG A 77 3.82 -10.51 -5.28
C ARG A 77 2.83 -11.55 -5.78
N TYR A 78 3.36 -12.70 -6.18
CA TYR A 78 2.58 -13.92 -6.39
C TYR A 78 3.05 -14.99 -5.40
N LYS A 79 2.09 -15.67 -4.75
CA LYS A 79 2.34 -16.77 -3.82
C LYS A 79 1.57 -18.01 -4.25
N GLY A 80 2.21 -18.90 -5.01
CA GLY A 80 1.58 -20.16 -5.44
C GLY A 80 1.37 -21.17 -4.29
N VAL A 81 2.29 -21.23 -3.32
CA VAL A 81 2.22 -22.22 -2.22
C VAL A 81 1.18 -21.89 -1.14
N ASP A 82 0.70 -20.64 -1.09
CA ASP A 82 -0.27 -20.13 -0.11
C ASP A 82 -1.54 -19.66 -0.83
N ASN A 83 -2.36 -20.62 -1.26
CA ASN A 83 -3.68 -20.40 -1.89
C ASN A 83 -3.65 -19.60 -3.21
N ASP A 84 -2.57 -19.70 -3.97
CA ASP A 84 -2.38 -18.99 -5.23
C ASP A 84 -2.76 -17.51 -5.09
N THR A 85 -2.06 -16.77 -4.23
CA THR A 85 -2.41 -15.38 -3.92
C THR A 85 -1.65 -14.41 -4.81
N TRP A 86 -2.38 -13.58 -5.54
CA TRP A 86 -1.86 -12.43 -6.27
C TRP A 86 -2.03 -11.15 -5.45
N HIS A 87 -1.00 -10.30 -5.44
CA HIS A 87 -1.04 -8.97 -4.85
C HIS A 87 -0.26 -8.00 -5.75
N LEU A 88 -0.94 -6.94 -6.15
CA LEU A 88 -0.34 -5.78 -6.82
C LEU A 88 -0.77 -4.50 -6.10
N GLY A 89 0.17 -3.71 -5.60
CA GLY A 89 -0.07 -2.46 -4.89
C GLY A 89 0.39 -1.24 -5.69
N PHE A 90 -0.31 -0.13 -5.52
CA PHE A 90 -0.11 1.14 -6.18
C PHE A 90 -0.25 2.31 -5.20
N HIS A 91 0.43 3.41 -5.51
CA HIS A 91 0.03 4.74 -5.07
C HIS A 91 -0.78 5.41 -6.19
N ALA A 92 -1.91 5.98 -5.82
CA ALA A 92 -2.73 6.84 -6.67
C ALA A 92 -2.07 8.22 -6.85
N PRO A 93 -2.57 9.08 -7.76
CA PRO A 93 -1.96 10.39 -8.05
C PRO A 93 -1.85 11.34 -6.86
N ASP A 94 -2.71 11.18 -5.85
CA ASP A 94 -2.68 11.94 -4.58
C ASP A 94 -1.88 11.26 -3.47
N GLY A 95 -1.18 10.15 -3.79
CA GLY A 95 -0.38 9.37 -2.86
C GLY A 95 -1.14 8.30 -2.09
N GLU A 96 -2.47 8.22 -2.22
CA GLU A 96 -3.26 7.22 -1.51
C GLU A 96 -2.95 5.80 -1.98
N TYR A 97 -3.00 4.83 -1.07
CA TYR A 97 -2.67 3.45 -1.38
C TYR A 97 -3.89 2.72 -1.97
N VAL A 98 -3.66 1.99 -3.06
CA VAL A 98 -4.64 1.09 -3.69
C VAL A 98 -3.96 -0.23 -4.02
N GLN A 99 -4.61 -1.34 -3.73
CA GLN A 99 -4.11 -2.67 -4.03
C GLN A 99 -5.17 -3.53 -4.71
N VAL A 100 -4.69 -4.43 -5.55
CA VAL A 100 -5.44 -5.49 -6.20
C VAL A 100 -4.94 -6.80 -5.58
N LYS A 101 -5.84 -7.55 -4.96
CA LYS A 101 -5.57 -8.88 -4.44
C LYS A 101 -6.49 -9.90 -5.11
N GLN A 102 -5.95 -11.07 -5.47
CA GLN A 102 -6.77 -12.20 -5.91
C GLN A 102 -6.35 -13.50 -5.22
N SER A 103 -7.32 -14.35 -4.93
CA SER A 103 -7.07 -15.70 -4.41
C SER A 103 -8.31 -16.59 -4.57
N MET A 104 -8.10 -17.90 -4.61
CA MET A 104 -9.15 -18.92 -4.51
C MET A 104 -9.37 -19.39 -3.05
N GLU A 105 -8.74 -18.75 -2.06
CA GLU A 105 -9.01 -19.01 -0.65
C GLU A 105 -10.48 -18.73 -0.28
N LYS A 106 -10.92 -19.26 0.88
CA LYS A 106 -12.21 -18.93 1.48
C LYS A 106 -12.45 -17.41 1.49
N ARG A 107 -13.41 -17.00 0.66
CA ARG A 107 -13.81 -15.60 0.41
C ARG A 107 -13.85 -14.72 1.65
N SER A 108 -14.55 -15.16 2.71
CA SER A 108 -14.71 -14.35 3.92
C SER A 108 -13.38 -14.03 4.61
N ARG A 109 -12.45 -15.00 4.64
CA ARG A 109 -11.12 -14.82 5.26
C ARG A 109 -10.24 -13.94 4.40
N PHE A 110 -10.30 -14.17 3.09
CA PHE A 110 -9.51 -13.41 2.13
C PHE A 110 -9.91 -11.93 2.08
N ILE A 111 -11.21 -11.63 2.08
CA ILE A 111 -11.70 -10.25 2.14
C ILE A 111 -11.30 -9.60 3.46
N ASP A 112 -11.44 -10.29 4.58
CA ASP A 112 -11.03 -9.78 5.89
C ASP A 112 -9.53 -9.41 5.92
N ASP A 113 -8.65 -10.25 5.39
CA ASP A 113 -7.22 -9.95 5.26
C ASP A 113 -6.94 -8.82 4.26
N ALA A 114 -7.57 -8.84 3.09
CA ALA A 114 -7.34 -7.85 2.04
C ALA A 114 -7.80 -6.44 2.45
N THR A 115 -8.87 -6.36 3.23
CA THR A 115 -9.47 -5.09 3.68
C THR A 115 -9.05 -4.70 5.09
N GLN A 116 -8.42 -5.62 5.82
CA GLN A 116 -8.07 -5.50 7.24
C GLN A 116 -9.32 -5.15 8.07
N GLY A 117 -10.33 -6.02 7.98
CA GLY A 117 -11.54 -5.96 8.81
C GLY A 117 -12.72 -5.18 8.25
N ALA A 118 -12.81 -4.95 6.93
CA ALA A 118 -13.98 -4.29 6.36
C ALA A 118 -15.18 -5.24 6.23
N HIS A 119 -16.37 -4.65 6.30
CA HIS A 119 -17.64 -5.35 6.22
C HIS A 119 -18.38 -5.03 4.94
N GLU A 120 -19.10 -6.03 4.43
CA GLU A 120 -19.93 -5.91 3.24
C GLU A 120 -21.01 -4.86 3.47
N THR A 121 -21.18 -3.98 2.49
CA THR A 121 -22.28 -3.01 2.48
C THR A 121 -23.39 -3.46 1.54
N LYS A 122 -24.53 -2.78 1.58
CA LYS A 122 -25.62 -3.00 0.60
C LYS A 122 -25.35 -2.34 -0.75
N ALA A 123 -24.23 -1.63 -0.91
CA ALA A 123 -23.93 -0.89 -2.11
C ALA A 123 -23.13 -1.74 -3.09
N THR A 124 -23.61 -1.79 -4.32
CA THR A 124 -22.93 -2.42 -5.45
C THR A 124 -22.77 -1.43 -6.58
N GLU A 125 -21.73 -1.63 -7.39
CA GLU A 125 -21.42 -0.79 -8.54
C GLU A 125 -21.07 -1.66 -9.75
N LYS A 126 -21.54 -1.25 -10.93
CA LYS A 126 -21.16 -1.89 -12.17
C LYS A 126 -19.98 -1.15 -12.79
N ILE A 127 -18.83 -1.82 -12.87
CA ILE A 127 -17.57 -1.25 -13.35
C ILE A 127 -17.00 -2.18 -14.42
N ASP A 128 -16.79 -1.64 -15.62
CA ASP A 128 -16.31 -2.39 -16.79
C ASP A 128 -17.04 -3.74 -16.99
N GLY A 129 -18.38 -3.68 -17.02
CA GLY A 129 -19.25 -4.85 -17.20
C GLY A 129 -19.47 -5.71 -15.95
N ARG A 130 -18.59 -5.63 -14.95
CA ARG A 130 -18.55 -6.48 -13.76
C ARG A 130 -19.24 -5.85 -12.56
N THR A 131 -19.84 -6.65 -11.68
CA THR A 131 -20.55 -6.16 -10.49
C THR A 131 -19.65 -6.26 -9.27
N TRP A 132 -19.33 -5.10 -8.69
CA TRP A 132 -18.47 -4.97 -7.52
C TRP A 132 -19.30 -4.63 -6.29
N THR A 133 -19.06 -5.33 -5.19
CA THR A 133 -19.68 -5.03 -3.90
C THR A 133 -18.75 -4.16 -3.06
N ARG A 134 -19.30 -3.09 -2.47
CA ARG A 134 -18.53 -2.21 -1.58
C ARG A 134 -18.38 -2.81 -0.19
N TYR A 135 -17.17 -2.73 0.35
CA TYR A 135 -16.83 -3.07 1.72
C TYR A 135 -16.23 -1.84 2.41
N THR A 136 -16.60 -1.60 3.68
CA THR A 136 -16.17 -0.42 4.46
C THR A 136 -15.95 -0.76 5.93
N GLY A 137 -15.35 0.16 6.68
CA GLY A 137 -15.24 0.08 8.15
C GLY A 137 -14.03 -0.69 8.67
N GLY A 138 -13.21 -1.23 7.77
CA GLY A 138 -11.88 -1.77 8.08
C GLY A 138 -10.80 -0.69 7.98
N ARG A 139 -9.52 -1.11 7.93
CA ARG A 139 -8.42 -0.19 7.60
C ARG A 139 -8.52 0.33 6.17
N TYR A 140 -9.03 -0.50 5.26
CA TYR A 140 -9.16 -0.19 3.84
C TYR A 140 -10.61 -0.32 3.41
N ASP A 141 -11.09 0.68 2.68
CA ASP A 141 -12.30 0.55 1.88
C ASP A 141 -12.00 -0.34 0.68
N ALA A 142 -13.01 -1.06 0.18
CA ALA A 142 -12.79 -1.99 -0.90
C ALA A 142 -13.99 -2.17 -1.84
N LEU A 143 -13.65 -2.57 -3.07
CA LEU A 143 -14.54 -3.12 -4.07
C LEU A 143 -14.17 -4.60 -4.23
N VAL A 144 -15.16 -5.47 -4.05
CA VAL A 144 -14.97 -6.93 -4.16
C VAL A 144 -15.75 -7.44 -5.35
N LEU A 145 -15.05 -8.10 -6.27
CA LEU A 145 -15.62 -8.91 -7.32
C LEU A 145 -15.66 -10.36 -6.86
N ALA A 146 -16.85 -10.91 -6.89
CA ALA A 146 -17.13 -12.23 -6.34
C ALA A 146 -16.60 -13.34 -7.27
N ALA A 147 -16.09 -14.42 -6.68
CA ALA A 147 -15.59 -15.60 -7.38
C ALA A 147 -16.58 -16.34 -8.32
N ASP A 148 -17.88 -16.03 -8.21
CA ASP A 148 -18.94 -16.54 -9.08
C ASP A 148 -19.11 -15.72 -10.36
N ASP A 149 -18.36 -14.62 -10.51
CA ASP A 149 -18.25 -13.88 -11.76
C ASP A 149 -17.48 -14.71 -12.81
N GLU A 150 -18.02 -14.79 -14.02
CA GLU A 150 -17.50 -15.62 -15.12
C GLU A 150 -16.03 -15.30 -15.45
N ASP A 151 -15.63 -14.03 -15.31
CA ASP A 151 -14.27 -13.59 -15.65
C ASP A 151 -13.23 -14.05 -14.62
N THR A 152 -13.66 -14.40 -13.40
CA THR A 152 -12.74 -14.70 -12.29
C THR A 152 -12.36 -16.17 -12.16
N LYS A 153 -13.08 -17.07 -12.84
CA LYS A 153 -12.91 -18.54 -12.78
C LYS A 153 -12.76 -19.09 -11.35
N GLY A 154 -13.53 -18.57 -10.38
CA GLY A 154 -13.50 -19.05 -9.01
C GLY A 154 -12.54 -18.32 -8.06
N ALA A 155 -11.83 -17.29 -8.51
CA ALA A 155 -11.02 -16.43 -7.64
C ALA A 155 -11.81 -15.22 -7.14
N THR A 156 -11.68 -14.87 -5.86
CA THR A 156 -12.20 -13.57 -5.36
C THR A 156 -11.20 -12.49 -5.72
N THR A 157 -11.65 -11.39 -6.34
CA THR A 157 -10.81 -10.22 -6.63
C THR A 157 -11.20 -9.07 -5.73
N VAL A 158 -10.23 -8.47 -5.03
CA VAL A 158 -10.44 -7.36 -4.11
C VAL A 158 -9.58 -6.19 -4.55
N VAL A 159 -10.22 -5.06 -4.82
CA VAL A 159 -9.54 -3.76 -4.96
C VAL A 159 -9.76 -3.02 -3.66
N ALA A 160 -8.72 -2.87 -2.84
CA ALA A 160 -8.81 -2.26 -1.52
C ALA A 160 -7.78 -1.15 -1.36
N GLY A 161 -8.00 -0.20 -0.46
CA GLY A 161 -7.02 0.84 -0.21
C GLY A 161 -7.46 1.89 0.79
N THR A 162 -6.57 2.86 1.01
CA THR A 162 -6.91 4.12 1.68
C THR A 162 -7.48 5.15 0.69
N GLY A 163 -7.30 4.91 -0.62
CA GLY A 163 -7.88 5.73 -1.66
C GLY A 163 -9.41 5.75 -1.63
N SER A 164 -9.97 6.87 -2.10
CA SER A 164 -11.41 7.06 -2.22
C SER A 164 -12.05 6.00 -3.11
N PHE A 165 -13.35 5.74 -2.93
CA PHE A 165 -14.10 4.84 -3.82
C PHE A 165 -13.95 5.18 -5.30
N LYS A 166 -13.83 6.47 -5.66
CA LYS A 166 -13.58 6.90 -7.03
C LYS A 166 -12.27 6.31 -7.58
N GLN A 167 -11.20 6.34 -6.79
CA GLN A 167 -9.89 5.78 -7.17
C GLN A 167 -9.92 4.25 -7.20
N LEU A 168 -10.61 3.63 -6.25
CA LEU A 168 -10.83 2.17 -6.27
C LEU A 168 -11.60 1.77 -7.54
N SER A 169 -12.62 2.52 -7.94
CA SER A 169 -13.38 2.28 -9.16
C SER A 169 -12.55 2.52 -10.42
N GLU A 170 -11.69 3.53 -10.44
CA GLU A 170 -10.76 3.79 -11.55
C GLU A 170 -9.78 2.62 -11.74
N MET A 171 -9.18 2.16 -10.64
CA MET A 171 -8.34 0.95 -10.64
C MET A 171 -9.13 -0.27 -11.14
N ALA A 172 -10.33 -0.51 -10.59
CA ALA A 172 -11.18 -1.63 -10.97
C ALA A 172 -11.57 -1.61 -12.45
N ALA A 173 -11.83 -0.42 -13.02
CA ALA A 173 -12.15 -0.25 -14.43
C ALA A 173 -10.98 -0.57 -15.35
N ALA A 174 -9.74 -0.30 -14.91
CA ALA A 174 -8.54 -0.59 -15.66
C ALA A 174 -8.16 -2.09 -15.65
N LEU A 175 -8.75 -2.91 -14.77
CA LEU A 175 -8.33 -4.30 -14.60
C LEU A 175 -8.66 -5.16 -15.81
N LYS A 176 -7.62 -5.78 -16.38
CA LYS A 176 -7.72 -6.86 -17.36
C LYS A 176 -7.38 -8.20 -16.73
N LEU A 177 -8.36 -9.10 -16.78
CA LEU A 177 -8.24 -10.48 -16.32
C LEU A 177 -7.82 -11.34 -17.52
N ALA A 178 -6.63 -11.92 -17.45
CA ALA A 178 -6.05 -12.76 -18.51
C ALA A 178 -5.26 -13.93 -17.92
#